data_AF-A0A2G9MDV7-F1
#
_entry.id   AF-A0A2G9MDV7-F1
#
_cell.length_a   1.000
_cell.length_b   1.000
_cell.length_c   1.000
_cell.angle_alpha   90.00
_cell.angle_beta   90.00
_cell.angle_gamma   90.00
#
_symmetry.space_group_name_H-M   'P 1'
#
loop_
_entity.id
_entity.type
_entity.pdbx_description
1 polymer ?
#
loop_
_entity_poly.entity_id
_entity_poly.type
_entity_poly.pdbx_seq_one_letter_code
_entity_poly.pdbx_strand_id
1 'polypeptide(L)' 'LSEVLPSFIDDPSYTLIFSDYSNLFDIDPLLGVIRFIPISEQIGTHSAIIKIEDSNGNVEYVSLDLVIE' A
#
# COMPACT_ATOMS: atom_id res chain seq x y z
N LEU A 1 -11.19 16.89 5.70
CA LEU A 1 -10.34 17.03 4.51
C LEU A 1 -10.77 15.94 3.56
N SER A 2 -11.21 16.30 2.35
CA SER A 2 -11.44 15.32 1.29
C SER A 2 -10.04 14.91 0.82
N GLU A 3 -9.63 13.68 1.07
CA GLU A 3 -8.44 13.16 0.40
C GLU A 3 -8.76 13.13 -1.10
N VAL A 4 -8.07 13.98 -1.85
CA VAL A 4 -8.12 13.93 -3.31
C VAL A 4 -7.28 12.71 -3.66
N LEU A 5 -7.94 11.57 -3.87
CA LEU A 5 -7.27 10.44 -4.48
C LEU A 5 -6.67 10.92 -5.82
N PRO A 6 -5.46 10.48 -6.16
CA PRO A 6 -4.84 10.86 -7.42
C PRO A 6 -5.80 10.60 -8.58
N SER A 7 -5.92 11.54 -9.51
CA SER A 7 -6.93 11.52 -10.58
C SER A 7 -6.84 10.32 -11.54
N PHE A 8 -5.79 9.50 -11.44
CA PHE A 8 -5.62 8.26 -12.19
C PHE A 8 -6.32 7.05 -11.55
N ILE A 9 -6.77 7.14 -10.29
CA ILE A 9 -7.49 6.05 -9.61
C ILE A 9 -8.96 5.95 -10.07
N ASP A 10 -9.53 7.04 -10.60
CA ASP A 10 -10.96 7.11 -10.96
C ASP A 10 -11.30 6.64 -12.39
N ASP A 11 -10.31 6.26 -13.20
CA ASP A 11 -10.54 5.69 -14.53
C ASP A 11 -10.36 4.16 -14.50
N PRO A 12 -11.45 3.37 -14.68
CA PRO A 12 -11.43 1.91 -14.59
C PRO A 12 -10.65 1.23 -15.73
N SER A 13 -10.16 1.99 -16.71
CA SER A 13 -9.23 1.48 -17.72
C SER A 13 -7.78 1.40 -17.24
N TYR A 14 -7.45 2.04 -16.11
CA TYR A 14 -6.13 1.90 -15.48
C TYR A 14 -6.11 0.68 -14.56
N THR A 15 -5.24 -0.26 -14.88
CA THR A 15 -4.83 -1.31 -13.94
C THR A 15 -3.76 -0.73 -13.03
N LEU A 16 -4.01 -0.75 -11.72
CA LEU A 16 -3.02 -0.40 -10.71
C LEU A 16 -2.36 -1.67 -10.19
N ILE A 17 -1.04 -1.62 -10.04
CA ILE A 17 -0.23 -2.66 -9.41
C ILE A 17 0.34 -2.13 -8.11
N PHE A 18 0.05 -2.85 -7.03
CA PHE A 18 0.53 -2.53 -5.69
C PHE A 18 1.75 -3.37 -5.35
N SER A 19 2.70 -2.75 -4.66
CA SER A 19 3.87 -3.43 -4.08
C SER A 19 4.27 -2.74 -2.79
N ASP A 20 4.80 -3.49 -1.84
CA ASP A 20 5.27 -2.95 -0.57
C ASP A 20 6.79 -3.11 -0.44
N TYR A 21 7.38 -2.25 0.40
CA TYR A 21 8.76 -2.34 0.84
C TYR A 21 8.78 -2.64 2.34
N SER A 22 8.15 -3.74 2.74
CA SER A 22 8.09 -4.22 4.12
C SER A 22 8.62 -5.66 4.22
N ASN A 23 9.20 -5.99 5.36
CA ASN A 23 9.46 -7.40 5.72
C ASN A 23 8.35 -7.98 6.61
N LEU A 24 7.29 -7.19 6.89
CA LEU A 24 6.28 -7.50 7.89
C LEU A 24 5.04 -8.20 7.30
N PHE A 25 4.66 -7.80 6.09
CA PHE A 25 3.48 -8.27 5.38
C PHE A 25 3.73 -8.16 3.88
N ASP A 26 2.92 -8.84 3.08
CA ASP A 26 2.83 -8.62 1.64
C ASP A 26 1.50 -7.92 1.31
N ILE A 27 1.53 -7.02 0.32
CA ILE A 27 0.32 -6.43 -0.28
C ILE A 27 -0.15 -7.25 -1.49
N ASP A 28 -1.45 -7.51 -1.60
CA ASP A 28 -2.02 -8.11 -2.82
C ASP A 28 -1.83 -7.14 -4.00
N PRO A 29 -1.11 -7.53 -5.07
CA PRO A 29 -0.73 -6.61 -6.12
C PRO A 29 -1.89 -6.13 -6.99
N LEU A 30 -3.05 -6.80 -6.96
CA LEU A 30 -4.22 -6.44 -7.76
C LEU A 30 -5.31 -5.80 -6.91
N LEU A 31 -5.44 -6.21 -5.65
CA LEU A 31 -6.49 -5.74 -4.75
C LEU A 31 -6.02 -4.62 -3.81
N GLY A 32 -4.71 -4.43 -3.63
CA GLY A 32 -4.16 -3.50 -2.64
C GLY A 32 -4.47 -3.90 -1.20
N VAL A 33 -4.86 -5.16 -0.96
CA VAL A 33 -5.26 -5.66 0.36
C VAL A 33 -4.07 -6.27 1.08
N ILE A 34 -3.78 -5.79 2.29
CA ILE A 34 -2.83 -6.41 3.21
C ILE A 34 -3.62 -7.32 4.16
N ARG A 35 -3.29 -8.62 4.19
CA ARG A 35 -3.81 -9.58 5.17
C ARG A 35 -2.68 -10.01 6.08
N PHE A 36 -2.73 -9.58 7.33
CA PHE A 36 -1.63 -9.72 8.27
C PHE A 36 -2.17 -10.06 9.66
N ILE A 37 -1.51 -10.99 10.36
CA ILE A 37 -1.78 -11.34 11.75
C ILE A 37 -0.47 -11.08 12.51
N PRO A 38 -0.41 -10.08 13.41
CA PRO A 38 0.82 -9.77 14.13
C PRO A 38 1.17 -10.86 15.15
N ILE A 39 2.47 -11.00 15.40
CA ILE A 39 3.03 -11.76 16.54
C ILE A 39 3.58 -10.82 17.61
N SER A 40 3.78 -11.34 18.82
CA SER A 40 4.23 -10.54 19.98
C SER A 40 5.56 -9.81 19.74
N GLU A 41 6.47 -10.39 18.94
CA GLU A 41 7.75 -9.80 18.57
C GLU A 41 7.60 -8.56 17.66
N GLN A 42 6.41 -8.35 17.09
CA GLN A 42 6.11 -7.24 16.19
C GLN A 42 5.36 -6.10 16.90
N ILE A 43 5.16 -6.14 18.22
CA ILE A 43 4.59 -5.01 18.98
C ILE A 43 5.46 -3.76 18.80
N GLY A 44 4.83 -2.61 18.56
CA GLY A 44 5.48 -1.33 18.30
C GLY A 44 5.00 -0.64 17.02
N THR A 45 5.73 0.39 16.59
CA THR A 45 5.46 1.14 15.36
C THR A 45 6.39 0.68 14.25
N HIS A 46 5.81 0.34 13.10
CA HIS A 46 6.53 -0.04 11.88
C HIS A 46 6.14 0.90 10.76
N SER A 47 7.12 1.43 10.03
CA SER A 47 6.88 2.23 8.83
C SER A 47 7.18 1.40 7.59
N ALA A 48 6.28 1.44 6.61
CA ALA A 48 6.43 0.81 5.31
C ALA A 48 6.15 1.82 4.19
N ILE A 49 6.76 1.58 3.03
CA ILE A 49 6.43 2.32 1.80
C ILE A 49 5.62 1.39 0.91
N ILE A 50 4.49 1.88 0.40
CA ILE A 50 3.70 1.24 -0.63
C ILE A 50 3.95 1.97 -1.95
N LYS A 51 4.26 1.21 -3.00
CA LYS A 51 4.35 1.69 -4.37
C LYS A 51 3.11 1.28 -5.15
N ILE A 52 2.56 2.24 -5.87
CA ILE A 52 1.41 2.09 -6.76
C ILE A 52 1.89 2.44 -8.17
N GLU A 53 1.76 1.52 -9.12
CA GLU A 53 2.15 1.72 -10.52
C GLU A 53 0.95 1.51 -11.43
N ASP A 54 0.70 2.45 -12.36
CA ASP A 54 -0.34 2.29 -13.39
C ASP A 54 0.18 1.57 -14.64
N SER A 55 -0.71 1.23 -15.57
CA SER A 55 -0.36 0.57 -16.83
C SER A 55 0.53 1.39 -17.77
N ASN A 56 0.71 2.70 -17.51
CA ASN A 56 1.58 3.59 -18.29
C ASN A 56 2.98 3.72 -17.65
N GLY A 57 3.21 3.08 -16.51
CA GLY A 57 4.45 3.17 -15.74
C GLY A 57 4.55 4.42 -14.87
N ASN A 58 3.45 5.16 -14.65
CA ASN A 58 3.43 6.21 -13.65
C ASN A 58 3.46 5.55 -12.26
N VAL A 59 4.27 6.12 -11.37
CA VAL A 59 4.50 5.55 -10.04
C VAL A 59 4.20 6.58 -8.96
N GLU A 60 3.46 6.16 -7.94
CA GLU A 60 3.25 6.89 -6.69
C GLU A 60 3.74 6.08 -5.50
N TYR A 61 4.21 6.77 -4.46
CA TYR A 61 4.68 6.18 -3.21
C TYR A 61 3.90 6.75 -2.03
N VAL A 62 3.42 5.87 -1.15
CA VAL A 62 2.65 6.20 0.05
C VAL A 62 3.37 5.63 1.27
N SER A 63 3.48 6.43 2.34
CA SER A 63 4.01 5.96 3.63
C SER A 63 2.86 5.42 4.48
N LEU A 64 3.07 4.24 5.07
CA LEU A 64 2.15 3.61 6.01
C LEU A 64 2.85 3.42 7.36
N ASP A 65 2.31 4.02 8.41
CA ASP A 65 2.71 3.73 9.78
C ASP A 65 1.71 2.72 10.38
N LEU A 66 2.19 1.52 10.71
CA LEU A 66 1.43 0.47 11.36
C LEU A 66 1.80 0.41 12.84
N VAL A 67 0.79 0.59 13.69
CA VAL A 67 0.93 0.47 15.15
C VAL A 67 0.34 -0.88 15.59
N ILE A 68 1.16 -1.69 16.25
CA ILE A 68 0.78 -3.00 16.81
C ILE A 68 0.90 -2.87 18.34
N GLU A 69 -0.18 -3.19 19.05
CA GLU A 69 -0.29 -3.10 20.53
C GLU A 69 -0.41 -4.47 21.19
#